data_AF-A0ABD5XAD3-F1
#
_entry.id   AF-A0ABD5XAD3-F1
#
_cell.length_a   1.000
_cell.length_b   1.000
_cell.length_c   1.000
_cell.angle_alpha   90.00
_cell.angle_beta   90.00
_cell.angle_gamma   90.00
#
_symmetry.space_group_name_H-M   'P 1'
#
loop_
_entity.id
_entity.type
_entity.pdbx_description
1 polymer ?
#
loop_
_entity_poly.entity_id
_entity_poly.type
_entity_poly.pdbx_seq_one_letter_code
_entity_poly.pdbx_strand_id
1 'polypeptide(L)'
;MPRYSPLIIILLLIVLAGCSGISSETGKENSTVVMKTTVDSGDEDLTEGYEEEQGTDPTVADTDEDGLDDPTEVERVTDATVADIDGDGIEDGTEVSLGTDPLDSDTDGDNLVDGAEVNNKGALPGADPLQMDIFLEIDYMNDYSIPDTELSKIKDEFRTASVTNPDGSNGINLHVTRDNKVSYESVLSDDEWSNIKSNDFDHHGEGYHYVVLMNHTTLPAQPDDNRDLYDGSGGNGFITVTGTADDLRIGTVFMHELGHSLGLSPNIYRGIDSTQISFTNYHSVMSYNTPYDYYGYSGSESQFSDWDYLEENLYTPSTVNLNNSS
;
A
#
# COMPACT_ATOMS: atom_id res chain seq x y z
N MET A 1 -6.83 -3.68 32.10
CA MET A 1 -7.21 -2.25 32.26
C MET A 1 -7.88 -1.86 30.97
N PRO A 2 -9.16 -1.44 30.93
CA PRO A 2 -9.77 -1.03 29.68
C PRO A 2 -9.25 0.37 29.34
N ARG A 3 -8.67 0.54 28.15
CA ARG A 3 -8.25 1.83 27.60
C ARG A 3 -9.47 2.47 26.92
N TYR A 4 -9.68 3.73 27.24
CA TYR A 4 -10.69 4.61 26.64
C TYR A 4 -10.25 4.97 25.21
N SER A 5 -11.14 4.82 24.23
CA SER A 5 -11.02 5.50 22.92
C SER A 5 -11.37 6.98 23.10
N PRO A 6 -10.65 7.92 22.47
CA PRO A 6 -11.05 9.32 22.46
C PRO A 6 -12.16 9.49 21.42
N LEU A 7 -13.34 9.93 21.87
CA LEU A 7 -14.38 10.45 21.00
C LEU A 7 -13.92 11.83 20.51
N ILE A 8 -13.58 11.95 19.23
CA ILE A 8 -13.31 13.25 18.60
C ILE A 8 -14.66 13.97 18.49
N ILE A 9 -14.84 15.01 19.31
CA ILE A 9 -15.98 15.93 19.18
C ILE A 9 -15.50 17.09 18.31
N ILE A 10 -15.86 17.08 17.04
CA ILE A 10 -15.64 18.21 16.13
C ILE A 10 -16.61 19.32 16.54
N LEU A 11 -16.06 20.44 17.03
CA LEU A 11 -16.80 21.62 17.43
C LEU A 11 -17.04 22.49 16.19
N LEU A 12 -18.22 22.37 15.58
CA LEU A 12 -18.64 23.21 14.46
C LEU A 12 -18.85 24.66 14.93
N LEU A 13 -18.07 25.59 14.40
CA LEU A 13 -18.07 27.00 14.75
C LEU A 13 -18.82 27.78 13.65
N ILE A 14 -20.14 27.85 13.73
CA ILE A 14 -20.95 28.62 12.78
C ILE A 14 -20.89 30.11 13.15
N VAL A 15 -20.34 30.93 12.25
CA VAL A 15 -20.36 32.39 12.33
C VAL A 15 -21.73 32.91 11.91
N LEU A 16 -22.58 33.26 12.88
CA LEU A 16 -23.88 33.88 12.61
C LEU A 16 -23.73 35.40 12.38
N ALA A 17 -23.88 35.83 11.14
CA ALA A 17 -24.09 37.24 10.78
C ALA A 17 -25.57 37.50 10.43
N GLY A 18 -26.30 38.15 11.37
CA GLY A 18 -27.55 38.93 11.24
C GLY A 18 -28.76 38.31 10.51
N CYS A 19 -30.02 38.41 10.94
CA CYS A 19 -30.66 39.53 11.64
C CYS A 19 -32.07 39.12 12.13
N SER A 20 -32.37 39.52 13.38
CA SER A 20 -33.69 39.83 13.98
C SER A 20 -34.70 38.71 14.32
N GLY A 21 -34.86 38.46 15.63
CA GLY A 21 -36.09 37.89 16.18
C GLY A 21 -36.04 37.29 17.59
N ILE A 22 -35.34 37.86 18.57
CA ILE A 22 -35.33 37.32 19.95
C ILE A 22 -36.30 38.11 20.85
N SER A 23 -37.36 37.43 21.32
CA SER A 23 -38.11 37.81 22.52
C SER A 23 -37.53 37.06 23.71
N SER A 24 -37.10 37.81 24.72
CA SER A 24 -36.45 37.31 25.94
C SER A 24 -37.44 36.67 26.91
N GLU A 25 -37.14 35.47 27.40
CA GLU A 25 -37.44 35.09 28.78
C GLU A 25 -36.22 34.40 29.42
N THR A 26 -35.90 34.88 30.61
CA THR A 26 -34.74 34.52 31.43
C THR A 26 -34.99 33.23 32.20
N GLY A 27 -34.09 32.25 32.10
CA GLY A 27 -34.06 31.09 33.00
C GLY A 27 -32.85 30.21 32.74
N LYS A 28 -31.88 30.21 33.66
CA LYS A 28 -30.71 29.34 33.65
C LYS A 28 -31.15 27.88 33.77
N GLU A 29 -30.77 27.03 32.81
CA GLU A 29 -30.13 25.71 32.99
C GLU A 29 -29.47 25.32 31.65
N ASN A 30 -28.28 24.72 31.72
CA ASN A 30 -27.58 24.16 30.56
C ASN A 30 -28.36 22.93 30.05
N SER A 31 -29.32 23.14 29.16
CA SER A 31 -29.90 22.07 28.36
C SER A 31 -29.16 21.99 27.04
N THR A 32 -28.41 20.92 26.86
CA THR A 32 -27.92 20.45 25.57
C THR A 32 -29.13 20.33 24.63
N VAL A 33 -29.28 21.25 23.69
CA VAL A 33 -30.28 21.12 22.63
C VAL A 33 -29.73 20.12 21.63
N VAL A 34 -30.03 18.84 21.85
CA VAL A 34 -29.91 17.84 20.79
C VAL A 34 -31.04 18.16 19.81
N MET A 35 -30.71 18.86 18.71
CA MET A 35 -31.59 18.94 17.55
C MET A 35 -31.65 17.54 16.94
N LYS A 36 -32.46 16.65 17.53
CA LYS A 36 -32.92 15.44 16.86
C LYS A 36 -34.03 15.90 15.92
N THR A 37 -33.67 16.32 14.72
CA THR A 37 -34.62 16.45 13.63
C THR A 37 -35.04 15.04 13.23
N THR A 38 -36.16 14.58 13.80
CA THR A 38 -36.98 13.58 13.13
C THR A 38 -37.56 14.25 11.90
N VAL A 39 -36.94 14.09 10.73
CA VAL A 39 -37.59 14.42 9.47
C VAL A 39 -38.55 13.28 9.17
N ASP A 40 -39.83 13.60 9.34
CA ASP A 40 -40.97 12.81 8.93
C ASP A 40 -40.94 12.66 7.41
N SER A 41 -41.34 11.47 6.96
CA SER A 41 -41.38 11.07 5.57
C SER A 41 -42.25 11.99 4.71
N GLY A 42 -41.65 12.56 3.67
CA GLY A 42 -42.34 13.08 2.49
C GLY A 42 -42.38 14.60 2.38
N ASP A 43 -41.59 15.11 1.44
CA ASP A 43 -41.93 16.28 0.63
C ASP A 43 -41.93 17.66 1.33
N GLU A 44 -40.74 18.17 1.68
CA GLU A 44 -40.51 19.62 1.92
C GLU A 44 -39.04 19.98 1.55
N ASP A 45 -38.82 20.34 0.28
CA ASP A 45 -37.92 21.41 -0.21
C ASP A 45 -36.77 21.88 0.72
N LEU A 46 -35.69 21.09 0.77
CA LEU A 46 -34.37 21.52 1.29
C LEU A 46 -33.42 21.90 0.15
N THR A 47 -33.83 21.78 -1.10
CA THR A 47 -32.95 21.86 -2.28
C THR A 47 -32.65 23.30 -2.68
N GLU A 48 -33.63 24.20 -2.81
CA GLU A 48 -33.39 25.48 -3.50
C GLU A 48 -32.35 26.41 -2.82
N GLY A 49 -32.26 26.40 -1.49
CA GLY A 49 -31.28 27.21 -0.74
C GLY A 49 -29.97 26.49 -0.41
N TYR A 50 -29.95 25.16 -0.53
CA TYR A 50 -28.78 24.32 -0.29
C TYR A 50 -27.91 24.25 -1.56
N GLU A 51 -28.56 24.02 -2.70
CA GLU A 51 -27.88 23.94 -4.00
C GLU A 51 -27.21 25.27 -4.37
N GLU A 52 -27.83 26.42 -4.06
CA GLU A 52 -27.24 27.74 -4.33
C GLU A 52 -25.98 28.03 -3.45
N GLU A 53 -25.86 27.39 -2.28
CA GLU A 53 -24.67 27.48 -1.41
C GLU A 53 -23.55 26.53 -1.86
N GLN A 54 -23.89 25.37 -2.43
CA GLN A 54 -22.92 24.39 -2.97
C GLN A 54 -22.54 24.66 -4.43
N GLY A 55 -23.24 25.56 -5.13
CA GLY A 55 -22.94 25.90 -6.53
C GLY A 55 -23.57 24.98 -7.56
N THR A 56 -24.49 24.11 -7.14
CA THR A 56 -25.27 23.16 -7.93
C THR A 56 -26.57 23.79 -8.45
N ASP A 57 -27.20 23.17 -9.46
CA ASP A 57 -28.49 23.63 -10.02
C ASP A 57 -29.62 22.76 -9.47
N PRO A 58 -30.62 23.30 -8.73
CA PRO A 58 -31.71 22.51 -8.16
C PRO A 58 -32.63 21.83 -9.19
N THR A 59 -32.41 22.07 -10.49
CA THR A 59 -33.09 21.38 -11.59
C THR A 59 -32.26 20.26 -12.22
N VAL A 60 -30.99 20.16 -11.86
CA VAL A 60 -30.06 19.08 -12.18
C VAL A 60 -29.94 18.22 -10.93
N ALA A 61 -30.01 16.90 -11.08
CA ALA A 61 -29.97 16.00 -9.92
C ALA A 61 -28.55 15.54 -9.58
N ASP A 62 -27.63 15.67 -10.54
CA ASP A 62 -26.25 15.20 -10.56
C ASP A 62 -25.50 16.25 -11.40
N THR A 63 -24.85 17.18 -10.70
CA THR A 63 -24.39 18.45 -11.26
C THR A 63 -23.12 18.30 -12.11
N ASP A 64 -22.24 17.37 -11.77
CA ASP A 64 -20.99 17.10 -12.51
C ASP A 64 -21.05 15.84 -13.41
N GLU A 65 -22.18 15.13 -13.39
CA GLU A 65 -22.51 13.98 -14.24
C GLU A 65 -21.62 12.75 -13.98
N ASP A 66 -21.14 12.57 -12.76
CA ASP A 66 -20.23 11.48 -12.33
C ASP A 66 -20.98 10.17 -11.94
N GLY A 67 -22.31 10.25 -11.81
CA GLY A 67 -23.19 9.14 -11.46
C GLY A 67 -23.64 9.07 -10.01
N LEU A 68 -23.26 10.03 -9.15
CA LEU A 68 -23.86 10.31 -7.85
C LEU A 68 -24.82 11.50 -7.97
N ASP A 69 -25.89 11.50 -7.18
CA ASP A 69 -26.77 12.67 -7.11
C ASP A 69 -26.25 13.65 -6.04
N ASP A 70 -26.46 14.96 -6.25
CA ASP A 70 -25.94 16.02 -5.38
C ASP A 70 -26.25 15.75 -3.89
N PRO A 71 -27.46 15.27 -3.49
CA PRO A 71 -27.72 14.90 -2.09
C PRO A 71 -26.88 13.72 -1.58
N THR A 72 -26.61 12.72 -2.41
CA THR A 72 -25.77 11.55 -2.07
C THR A 72 -24.32 11.96 -1.86
N GLU A 73 -23.81 12.85 -2.69
CA GLU A 73 -22.45 13.38 -2.59
C GLU A 73 -22.23 14.12 -1.27
N VAL A 74 -23.22 14.89 -0.86
CA VAL A 74 -23.23 15.59 0.43
C VAL A 74 -23.22 14.62 1.62
N GLU A 75 -23.93 13.51 1.51
CA GLU A 75 -23.88 12.45 2.53
C GLU A 75 -22.52 11.73 2.56
N ARG A 76 -21.85 11.62 1.40
CA ARG A 76 -20.53 11.00 1.24
C ARG A 76 -19.36 11.94 1.46
N VAL A 77 -19.63 13.25 1.57
CA VAL A 77 -18.63 14.30 1.72
C VAL A 77 -17.75 14.48 0.47
N THR A 78 -18.28 14.11 -0.71
CA THR A 78 -17.73 14.51 -2.03
C THR A 78 -18.23 15.91 -2.42
N ASP A 79 -17.80 16.44 -3.56
CA ASP A 79 -18.18 17.76 -4.07
C ASP A 79 -18.97 17.61 -5.37
N ALA A 80 -20.27 17.93 -5.34
CA ALA A 80 -21.20 17.82 -6.47
C ALA A 80 -20.87 18.65 -7.72
N THR A 81 -19.76 19.37 -7.71
CA THR A 81 -19.25 20.11 -8.86
C THR A 81 -17.94 19.55 -9.40
N VAL A 82 -17.44 18.45 -8.84
CA VAL A 82 -16.14 17.84 -9.11
C VAL A 82 -16.30 16.32 -9.22
N ALA A 83 -16.40 15.84 -10.46
CA ALA A 83 -16.67 14.43 -10.76
C ALA A 83 -15.60 13.42 -10.30
N ASP A 84 -14.42 13.88 -9.85
CA ASP A 84 -13.27 13.07 -9.41
C ASP A 84 -12.54 13.92 -8.34
N ILE A 85 -12.95 13.75 -7.07
CA ILE A 85 -12.61 14.68 -5.99
C ILE A 85 -11.20 14.47 -5.45
N ASP A 86 -10.65 13.25 -5.49
CA ASP A 86 -9.28 12.95 -5.07
C ASP A 86 -8.26 13.03 -6.23
N GLY A 87 -8.74 13.02 -7.47
CA GLY A 87 -7.97 13.24 -8.69
C GLY A 87 -7.16 12.03 -9.14
N ASP A 88 -7.60 10.82 -8.80
CA ASP A 88 -6.91 9.57 -9.14
C ASP A 88 -7.22 9.05 -10.56
N GLY A 89 -8.26 9.62 -11.19
CA GLY A 89 -8.72 9.29 -12.53
C GLY A 89 -9.91 8.33 -12.61
N ILE A 90 -10.57 8.04 -11.49
CA ILE A 90 -11.89 7.42 -11.42
C ILE A 90 -12.91 8.46 -10.93
N GLU A 91 -14.10 8.46 -11.53
CA GLU A 91 -15.18 9.36 -11.10
C GLU A 91 -15.81 8.84 -9.78
N ASP A 92 -16.19 9.72 -8.84
CA ASP A 92 -16.63 9.34 -7.48
C ASP A 92 -17.80 8.33 -7.53
N GLY A 93 -18.75 8.52 -8.46
CA GLY A 93 -19.84 7.58 -8.70
C GLY A 93 -19.41 6.21 -9.20
N THR A 94 -18.35 6.16 -10.00
CA THR A 94 -17.73 4.91 -10.44
C THR A 94 -17.01 4.23 -9.26
N GLU A 95 -16.27 4.97 -8.45
CA GLU A 95 -15.60 4.48 -7.26
C GLU A 95 -16.57 3.84 -6.26
N VAL A 96 -17.68 4.51 -5.97
CA VAL A 96 -18.75 3.95 -5.12
C VAL A 96 -19.29 2.63 -5.67
N SER A 97 -19.31 2.47 -7.00
CA SER A 97 -19.76 1.23 -7.65
C SER A 97 -18.72 0.11 -7.60
N LEU A 98 -17.43 0.47 -7.60
CA LEU A 98 -16.29 -0.45 -7.46
C LEU A 98 -16.06 -0.85 -6.00
N GLY A 99 -16.44 0.00 -5.07
CA GLY A 99 -16.25 -0.17 -3.63
C GLY A 99 -15.01 0.55 -3.08
N THR A 100 -14.34 1.36 -3.91
CA THR A 100 -13.25 2.25 -3.49
C THR A 100 -13.81 3.47 -2.73
N ASP A 101 -12.96 4.21 -2.02
CA ASP A 101 -13.33 5.40 -1.27
C ASP A 101 -13.06 6.66 -2.11
N PRO A 102 -14.09 7.40 -2.55
CA PRO A 102 -13.88 8.57 -3.41
C PRO A 102 -13.02 9.69 -2.81
N LEU A 103 -12.75 9.64 -1.51
CA LEU A 103 -11.93 10.64 -0.83
C LEU A 103 -10.48 10.17 -0.62
N ASP A 104 -10.13 9.00 -1.14
CA ASP A 104 -8.83 8.37 -0.95
C ASP A 104 -8.33 7.73 -2.24
N SER A 105 -7.39 8.41 -2.90
CA SER A 105 -6.85 8.02 -4.21
C SER A 105 -6.13 6.67 -4.26
N ASP A 106 -6.00 5.98 -3.12
CA ASP A 106 -5.32 4.70 -2.90
C ASP A 106 -6.04 3.98 -1.75
N THR A 107 -7.18 3.37 -2.07
CA THR A 107 -8.13 2.86 -1.07
C THR A 107 -7.56 1.74 -0.21
N ASP A 108 -6.67 0.91 -0.76
CA ASP A 108 -6.06 -0.22 -0.05
C ASP A 108 -4.69 0.07 0.56
N GLY A 109 -4.08 1.21 0.23
CA GLY A 109 -2.90 1.76 0.87
C GLY A 109 -1.58 1.14 0.42
N ASP A 110 -1.53 0.54 -0.78
CA ASP A 110 -0.30 -0.03 -1.32
C ASP A 110 0.59 0.97 -2.09
N ASN A 111 0.17 2.24 -2.19
CA ASN A 111 0.75 3.34 -2.97
C ASN A 111 0.64 3.20 -4.50
N LEU A 112 -0.23 2.34 -5.01
CA LEU A 112 -0.79 2.41 -6.35
C LEU A 112 -2.13 3.14 -6.23
N VAL A 113 -2.36 4.12 -7.11
CA VAL A 113 -3.66 4.82 -7.08
C VAL A 113 -4.75 3.96 -7.71
N ASP A 114 -5.98 3.99 -7.21
CA ASP A 114 -7.05 3.08 -7.65
C ASP A 114 -7.27 3.18 -9.17
N GLY A 115 -7.25 4.41 -9.70
CA GLY A 115 -7.31 4.71 -11.12
C GLY A 115 -6.20 4.05 -11.92
N ALA A 116 -4.98 3.94 -11.39
CA ALA A 116 -3.90 3.26 -12.07
C ALA A 116 -4.15 1.75 -12.13
N GLU A 117 -4.61 1.15 -11.03
CA GLU A 117 -4.90 -0.27 -10.94
C GLU A 117 -6.07 -0.67 -11.84
N VAL A 118 -7.12 0.14 -11.90
CA VAL A 118 -8.30 -0.10 -12.75
C VAL A 118 -7.96 0.07 -14.23
N ASN A 119 -7.25 1.15 -14.59
CA ASN A 119 -7.07 1.54 -15.99
C ASN A 119 -5.84 0.89 -16.67
N ASN A 120 -4.80 0.52 -15.92
CA ASN A 120 -3.53 0.03 -16.49
C ASN A 120 -3.37 -1.50 -16.41
N LYS A 121 -4.40 -2.30 -16.74
CA LYS A 121 -4.35 -3.78 -16.67
C LYS A 121 -3.25 -4.46 -17.50
N GLY A 122 -2.60 -3.73 -18.42
CA GLY A 122 -1.42 -4.22 -19.13
C GLY A 122 -0.11 -4.09 -18.33
N ALA A 123 0.05 -3.00 -17.59
CA ALA A 123 1.21 -2.75 -16.73
C ALA A 123 1.06 -3.42 -15.35
N LEU A 124 -0.17 -3.42 -14.81
CA LEU A 124 -0.54 -3.99 -13.52
C LEU A 124 -1.52 -5.16 -13.71
N PRO A 125 -1.07 -6.30 -14.24
CA PRO A 125 -1.94 -7.43 -14.51
C PRO A 125 -2.42 -8.08 -13.22
N GLY A 126 -3.71 -7.92 -12.93
CA GLY A 126 -4.34 -8.52 -11.76
C GLY A 126 -4.36 -7.63 -10.53
N ALA A 127 -4.00 -6.34 -10.67
CA ALA A 127 -4.19 -5.36 -9.60
C ALA A 127 -5.67 -5.22 -9.21
N ASP A 128 -5.91 -5.00 -7.92
CA ASP A 128 -7.21 -4.91 -7.28
C ASP A 128 -7.21 -3.78 -6.23
N PRO A 129 -7.89 -2.64 -6.47
CA PRO A 129 -7.82 -1.44 -5.62
C PRO A 129 -8.46 -1.59 -4.23
N LEU A 130 -8.86 -2.81 -3.88
CA LEU A 130 -9.42 -3.17 -2.59
C LEU A 130 -8.57 -4.23 -1.89
N GLN A 131 -7.37 -4.52 -2.38
CA GLN A 131 -6.45 -5.53 -1.85
C GLN A 131 -5.00 -5.20 -2.17
N MET A 132 -4.22 -4.86 -1.14
CA MET A 132 -2.81 -4.50 -1.31
C MET A 132 -2.05 -5.44 -2.24
N ASP A 133 -1.39 -4.87 -3.24
CA ASP A 133 -0.62 -5.54 -4.25
C ASP A 133 0.88 -5.23 -4.14
N ILE A 134 1.70 -6.22 -4.48
CA ILE A 134 3.14 -6.02 -4.66
C ILE A 134 3.54 -6.65 -5.99
N PHE A 135 4.16 -5.84 -6.85
CA PHE A 135 4.63 -6.27 -8.16
C PHE A 135 6.14 -6.52 -8.14
N LEU A 136 6.53 -7.75 -8.46
CA LEU A 136 7.93 -8.15 -8.59
C LEU A 136 8.26 -8.54 -10.04
N GLU A 137 9.37 -8.01 -10.53
CA GLU A 137 10.02 -8.46 -11.76
C GLU A 137 11.32 -9.19 -11.39
N ILE A 138 11.40 -10.48 -11.75
CA ILE A 138 12.54 -11.34 -11.40
C ILE A 138 13.30 -11.72 -12.67
N ASP A 139 14.52 -11.24 -12.76
CA ASP A 139 15.52 -11.62 -13.73
C ASP A 139 16.55 -12.59 -13.15
N TYR A 140 17.24 -13.30 -14.03
CA TYR A 140 18.21 -14.32 -13.63
C TYR A 140 19.44 -14.40 -14.51
N MET A 141 20.58 -14.71 -13.89
CA MET A 141 21.84 -15.00 -14.58
C MET A 141 22.13 -16.50 -14.64
N ASN A 142 22.73 -16.97 -15.74
CA ASN A 142 23.25 -18.34 -15.89
C ASN A 142 22.23 -19.45 -15.53
N ASP A 143 20.97 -19.28 -15.93
CA ASP A 143 19.83 -20.17 -15.68
C ASP A 143 19.49 -20.36 -14.17
N TYR A 144 19.92 -19.42 -13.33
CA TYR A 144 19.69 -19.44 -11.89
C TYR A 144 18.31 -18.90 -11.52
N SER A 145 17.31 -19.76 -11.36
CA SER A 145 15.94 -19.38 -10.99
C SER A 145 15.55 -19.85 -9.60
N ILE A 146 14.70 -19.09 -8.89
CA ILE A 146 13.98 -19.60 -7.73
C ILE A 146 13.01 -20.71 -8.18
N PRO A 147 13.05 -21.92 -7.59
CA PRO A 147 12.10 -22.98 -7.92
C PRO A 147 10.65 -22.57 -7.67
N ASP A 148 9.71 -23.02 -8.50
CA ASP A 148 8.28 -22.71 -8.35
C ASP A 148 7.74 -23.09 -6.96
N THR A 149 8.24 -24.19 -6.39
CA THR A 149 7.86 -24.62 -5.04
C THR A 149 8.28 -23.65 -3.96
N GLU A 150 9.41 -22.96 -4.14
CA GLU A 150 9.81 -21.89 -3.22
C GLU A 150 9.00 -20.64 -3.52
N LEU A 151 8.81 -20.27 -4.79
CA LEU A 151 7.98 -19.13 -5.18
C LEU A 151 6.56 -19.21 -4.59
N SER A 152 5.95 -20.40 -4.59
CA SER A 152 4.63 -20.63 -3.99
C SER A 152 4.61 -20.38 -2.49
N LYS A 153 5.66 -20.77 -1.75
CA LYS A 153 5.74 -20.49 -0.30
C LYS A 153 5.84 -18.99 -0.04
N ILE A 154 6.61 -18.27 -0.87
CA ILE A 154 6.71 -16.80 -0.81
C ILE A 154 5.31 -16.20 -0.94
N LYS A 155 4.58 -16.56 -2.01
CA LYS A 155 3.23 -16.06 -2.26
C LYS A 155 2.25 -16.41 -1.14
N ASP A 156 2.33 -17.63 -0.60
CA ASP A 156 1.46 -18.06 0.49
C ASP A 156 1.70 -17.26 1.78
N GLU A 157 2.94 -16.88 2.06
CA GLU A 157 3.28 -16.04 3.21
C GLU A 157 2.61 -14.65 3.11
N PHE A 158 2.74 -13.97 1.96
CA PHE A 158 2.08 -12.67 1.74
C PHE A 158 0.55 -12.79 1.73
N ARG A 159 0.00 -13.81 1.06
CA ARG A 159 -1.45 -14.09 1.01
C ARG A 159 -2.05 -14.39 2.40
N THR A 160 -1.22 -14.76 3.38
CA THR A 160 -1.68 -15.03 4.76
C THR A 160 -1.15 -14.04 5.78
N ALA A 161 -0.54 -12.95 5.30
CA ALA A 161 -0.12 -11.83 6.13
C ALA A 161 -1.31 -11.29 6.93
N SER A 162 -1.04 -10.78 8.12
CA SER A 162 -2.06 -10.19 9.00
C SER A 162 -2.32 -8.73 8.64
N VAL A 163 -2.60 -8.48 7.36
CA VAL A 163 -2.96 -7.18 6.78
C VAL A 163 -4.42 -7.26 6.39
N THR A 164 -5.24 -6.27 6.76
CA THR A 164 -6.68 -6.28 6.45
C THR A 164 -6.99 -5.30 5.33
N ASN A 165 -7.66 -5.78 4.29
CA ASN A 165 -7.97 -4.98 3.11
C ASN A 165 -9.41 -4.39 3.16
N PRO A 166 -9.70 -3.34 2.38
CA PRO A 166 -11.03 -2.72 2.27
C PRO A 166 -12.18 -3.69 1.96
N ASP A 167 -11.94 -4.72 1.13
CA ASP A 167 -12.95 -5.75 0.82
C ASP A 167 -13.22 -6.75 1.98
N GLY A 168 -12.48 -6.62 3.09
CA GLY A 168 -12.55 -7.49 4.26
C GLY A 168 -11.73 -8.78 4.14
N SER A 169 -10.99 -8.97 3.06
CA SER A 169 -9.98 -10.02 2.93
C SER A 169 -8.76 -9.73 3.83
N ASN A 170 -7.84 -10.69 3.90
CA ASN A 170 -6.54 -10.46 4.54
C ASN A 170 -5.41 -10.92 3.61
N GLY A 171 -4.24 -10.33 3.83
CA GLY A 171 -3.02 -10.64 3.13
C GLY A 171 -2.73 -9.64 2.02
N ILE A 172 -1.60 -9.86 1.37
CA ILE A 172 -1.10 -9.04 0.26
C ILE A 172 -0.97 -9.94 -0.97
N ASN A 173 -1.38 -9.42 -2.12
CA ASN A 173 -1.29 -10.08 -3.40
C ASN A 173 0.10 -9.88 -4.01
N LEU A 174 0.90 -10.94 -4.03
CA LEU A 174 2.24 -10.91 -4.61
C LEU A 174 2.22 -11.32 -6.10
N HIS A 175 2.26 -10.33 -6.98
CA HIS A 175 2.40 -10.48 -8.43
C HIS A 175 3.86 -10.68 -8.78
N VAL A 176 4.14 -11.71 -9.57
CA VAL A 176 5.52 -12.06 -9.90
C VAL A 176 5.61 -12.36 -11.39
N THR A 177 6.34 -11.50 -12.08
CA THR A 177 6.78 -11.70 -13.46
C THR A 177 8.19 -12.25 -13.42
N ARG A 178 8.43 -13.34 -14.14
CA ARG A 178 9.80 -13.83 -14.41
C ARG A 178 10.06 -13.59 -15.87
N ASP A 179 11.02 -12.73 -16.17
CA ASP A 179 11.22 -12.30 -17.53
C ASP A 179 12.54 -12.80 -18.10
N ASN A 180 13.62 -12.05 -17.92
CA ASN A 180 14.78 -12.15 -18.79
C ASN A 180 15.95 -12.93 -18.16
N LYS A 181 16.64 -13.66 -19.05
CA LYS A 181 17.98 -14.15 -18.77
C LYS A 181 18.95 -13.01 -19.04
N VAL A 182 19.47 -12.40 -17.97
CA VAL A 182 20.46 -11.33 -18.05
C VAL A 182 21.86 -11.94 -18.27
N SER A 183 22.72 -11.21 -18.98
CA SER A 183 24.10 -11.65 -19.22
C SER A 183 24.84 -11.85 -17.90
N TYR A 184 25.44 -13.03 -17.72
CA TYR A 184 26.17 -13.37 -16.51
C TYR A 184 27.51 -12.64 -16.46
N GLU A 185 27.75 -11.90 -15.37
CA GLU A 185 29.07 -11.36 -15.05
C GLU A 185 29.43 -11.69 -13.60
N SER A 186 30.68 -12.11 -13.37
CA SER A 186 31.14 -12.49 -12.03
C SER A 186 31.43 -11.29 -11.12
N VAL A 187 31.48 -10.08 -11.67
CA VAL A 187 31.54 -8.78 -10.97
C VAL A 187 30.94 -7.78 -11.94
N LEU A 188 29.89 -7.05 -11.54
CA LEU A 188 29.29 -5.99 -12.33
C LEU A 188 29.91 -4.64 -11.98
N SER A 189 30.39 -3.91 -12.99
CA SER A 189 30.73 -2.49 -12.88
C SER A 189 29.47 -1.61 -12.80
N ASP A 190 29.64 -0.35 -12.36
CA ASP A 190 28.54 0.62 -12.29
C ASP A 190 27.84 0.82 -13.65
N ASP A 191 28.61 0.75 -14.75
CA ASP A 191 28.09 0.87 -16.11
C ASP A 191 27.27 -0.37 -16.51
N GLU A 192 27.71 -1.57 -16.15
CA GLU A 192 26.96 -2.81 -16.38
C GLU A 192 25.68 -2.85 -15.55
N TRP A 193 25.73 -2.38 -14.30
CA TRP A 193 24.53 -2.21 -13.46
C TRP A 193 23.54 -1.22 -14.06
N SER A 194 24.04 -0.10 -14.59
CA SER A 194 23.20 0.91 -15.25
C SER A 194 22.56 0.35 -16.52
N ASN A 195 23.28 -0.51 -17.25
CA ASN A 195 22.75 -1.16 -18.44
C ASN A 195 21.67 -2.19 -18.12
N ILE A 196 21.83 -3.02 -17.08
CA ILE A 196 20.79 -3.96 -16.65
C ILE A 196 19.53 -3.17 -16.26
N LYS A 197 19.68 -2.16 -15.40
CA LYS A 197 18.58 -1.29 -14.95
C LYS A 197 17.83 -0.58 -16.08
N SER A 198 18.52 -0.28 -17.18
CA SER A 198 17.95 0.50 -18.29
C SER A 198 17.41 -0.36 -19.43
N ASN A 199 17.82 -1.62 -19.56
CA ASN A 199 17.50 -2.45 -20.73
C ASN A 199 16.71 -3.72 -20.40
N ASP A 200 16.78 -4.20 -19.15
CA ASP A 200 16.21 -5.48 -18.76
C ASP A 200 15.03 -5.33 -17.78
N PHE A 201 14.78 -4.12 -17.24
CA PHE A 201 13.62 -3.82 -16.39
C PHE A 201 12.51 -3.15 -17.18
N ASP A 202 11.55 -3.98 -17.60
CA ASP A 202 10.53 -3.60 -18.56
C ASP A 202 9.42 -2.73 -17.94
N HIS A 203 9.22 -2.84 -16.63
CA HIS A 203 8.18 -2.11 -15.89
C HIS A 203 8.67 -0.83 -15.20
N HIS A 204 9.74 -0.19 -15.70
CA HIS A 204 10.33 1.00 -15.06
C HIS A 204 9.28 2.08 -14.81
N GLY A 205 9.15 2.52 -13.57
CA GLY A 205 8.22 3.60 -13.21
C GLY A 205 6.76 3.13 -13.08
N GLU A 206 6.52 1.81 -13.01
CA GLU A 206 5.19 1.21 -12.85
C GLU A 206 4.99 0.56 -11.48
N GLY A 207 5.78 0.94 -10.47
CA GLY A 207 5.65 0.40 -9.10
C GLY A 207 6.30 -0.97 -8.86
N TYR A 208 7.05 -1.51 -9.81
CA TYR A 208 7.68 -2.83 -9.67
C TYR A 208 8.96 -2.80 -8.83
N HIS A 209 9.12 -3.81 -7.99
CA HIS A 209 10.39 -4.17 -7.37
C HIS A 209 11.15 -5.13 -8.29
N TYR A 210 12.42 -4.85 -8.52
CA TYR A 210 13.26 -5.63 -9.42
C TYR A 210 14.20 -6.53 -8.65
N VAL A 211 14.25 -7.79 -9.03
CA VAL A 211 15.11 -8.81 -8.45
C VAL A 211 16.05 -9.35 -9.52
N VAL A 212 17.36 -9.35 -9.24
CA VAL A 212 18.33 -10.07 -10.07
C VAL A 212 18.89 -11.25 -9.30
N LEU A 213 18.59 -12.46 -9.78
CA LEU A 213 19.11 -13.72 -9.24
C LEU A 213 20.46 -14.05 -9.86
N MET A 214 21.51 -14.14 -9.04
CA MET A 214 22.88 -14.35 -9.51
C MET A 214 23.46 -15.67 -8.99
N ASN A 215 24.05 -16.45 -9.89
CA ASN A 215 24.86 -17.62 -9.53
C ASN A 215 26.20 -17.14 -8.94
N HIS A 216 26.48 -17.53 -7.69
CA HIS A 216 27.64 -17.13 -6.87
C HIS A 216 28.79 -16.47 -7.63
N THR A 217 29.02 -15.19 -7.37
CA THR A 217 30.26 -14.50 -7.71
C THR A 217 31.27 -14.84 -6.62
N THR A 218 32.44 -15.38 -6.96
CA THR A 218 33.48 -15.61 -5.97
C THR A 218 34.00 -14.25 -5.50
N LEU A 219 33.50 -13.73 -4.37
CA LEU A 219 34.23 -12.69 -3.64
C LEU A 219 35.55 -13.31 -3.14
N PRO A 220 36.70 -12.65 -3.30
CA PRO A 220 37.93 -13.12 -2.68
C PRO A 220 37.73 -13.05 -1.17
N ALA A 221 37.67 -14.23 -0.54
CA ALA A 221 37.47 -14.42 0.89
C ALA A 221 38.14 -13.33 1.73
N GLN A 222 37.34 -12.55 2.46
CA GLN A 222 37.85 -11.71 3.53
C GLN A 222 38.29 -12.66 4.65
N PRO A 223 39.54 -12.59 5.16
CA PRO A 223 40.09 -13.64 6.04
C PRO A 223 39.37 -13.85 7.39
N ASP A 224 38.37 -13.04 7.70
CA ASP A 224 37.86 -12.85 9.06
C ASP A 224 36.34 -12.69 9.17
N ASP A 225 35.57 -12.88 8.09
CA ASP A 225 34.12 -13.04 8.19
C ASP A 225 33.68 -14.46 7.82
N ASN A 226 33.13 -15.18 8.80
CA ASN A 226 32.53 -16.50 8.58
C ASN A 226 31.11 -16.36 7.96
N ARG A 227 30.87 -15.25 7.24
CA ARG A 227 29.63 -14.89 6.51
C ARG A 227 29.81 -14.83 4.99
N ASP A 228 30.93 -15.33 4.46
CA ASP A 228 31.31 -15.27 3.04
C ASP A 228 30.59 -16.29 2.12
N LEU A 229 29.25 -16.36 2.11
CA LEU A 229 28.52 -17.18 1.12
C LEU A 229 27.18 -16.61 0.60
N TYR A 230 26.66 -15.51 1.16
CA TYR A 230 25.33 -14.98 0.80
C TYR A 230 25.36 -13.45 0.90
N ASP A 231 25.32 -12.79 -0.25
CA ASP A 231 25.24 -11.33 -0.32
C ASP A 231 23.96 -10.95 -1.06
N GLY A 232 23.13 -10.17 -0.38
CA GLY A 232 21.92 -9.58 -0.90
C GLY A 232 21.91 -8.10 -0.57
N SER A 233 21.40 -7.30 -1.49
CA SER A 233 21.17 -5.88 -1.26
C SER A 233 19.78 -5.55 -1.75
N GLY A 234 18.88 -5.30 -0.80
CA GLY A 234 17.56 -4.71 -0.99
C GLY A 234 17.56 -3.22 -0.62
N GLY A 235 17.06 -2.37 -1.52
CA GLY A 235 16.80 -0.96 -1.21
C GLY A 235 16.34 -0.16 -2.43
N ASN A 236 15.36 0.73 -2.25
CA ASN A 236 14.73 1.53 -3.31
C ASN A 236 14.14 0.69 -4.45
N GLY A 237 13.44 -0.41 -4.14
CA GLY A 237 12.81 -1.25 -5.17
C GLY A 237 13.77 -2.16 -5.93
N PHE A 238 15.04 -2.24 -5.53
CA PHE A 238 16.04 -3.08 -6.19
C PHE A 238 16.59 -4.13 -5.24
N ILE A 239 16.61 -5.38 -5.68
CA ILE A 239 17.01 -6.56 -4.91
C ILE A 239 18.03 -7.34 -5.73
N THR A 240 19.14 -7.69 -5.08
CA THR A 240 20.06 -8.70 -5.59
C THR A 240 20.06 -9.90 -4.65
N VAL A 241 20.01 -11.10 -5.22
CA VAL A 241 20.11 -12.34 -4.43
C VAL A 241 21.20 -13.19 -5.05
N THR A 242 22.29 -13.38 -4.30
CA THR A 242 23.34 -14.32 -4.67
C THR A 242 23.17 -15.64 -3.91
N GLY A 243 23.33 -16.77 -4.61
CA GLY A 243 23.26 -18.08 -3.99
C GLY A 243 23.83 -19.20 -4.86
N THR A 244 23.64 -20.45 -4.43
CA THR A 244 23.99 -21.66 -5.21
C THR A 244 22.73 -22.47 -5.56
N ALA A 245 22.80 -23.30 -6.62
CA ALA A 245 21.64 -24.09 -7.09
C ALA A 245 21.19 -25.20 -6.12
N ASP A 246 22.04 -25.55 -5.14
CA ASP A 246 21.75 -26.55 -4.10
C ASP A 246 21.23 -25.90 -2.80
N ASP A 247 20.91 -24.61 -2.83
CA ASP A 247 20.66 -23.81 -1.64
C ASP A 247 19.19 -23.85 -1.21
N LEU A 248 18.91 -24.57 -0.12
CA LEU A 248 17.60 -24.60 0.53
C LEU A 248 17.18 -23.23 1.10
N ARG A 249 18.04 -22.20 1.08
CA ARG A 249 17.77 -20.88 1.68
C ARG A 249 17.57 -19.74 0.72
N ILE A 250 17.60 -19.98 -0.59
CA ILE A 250 17.39 -18.92 -1.57
C ILE A 250 16.09 -18.14 -1.30
N GLY A 251 15.01 -18.84 -0.91
CA GLY A 251 13.74 -18.21 -0.53
C GLY A 251 13.85 -17.34 0.73
N THR A 252 14.55 -17.80 1.77
CA THR A 252 14.74 -17.02 3.01
C THR A 252 15.56 -15.77 2.77
N VAL A 253 16.64 -15.86 1.97
CA VAL A 253 17.45 -14.70 1.60
C VAL A 253 16.63 -13.74 0.73
N PHE A 254 15.90 -14.26 -0.25
CA PHE A 254 15.00 -13.45 -1.08
C PHE A 254 13.99 -12.69 -0.22
N MET A 255 13.36 -13.33 0.77
CA MET A 255 12.44 -12.62 1.68
C MET A 255 13.13 -11.57 2.52
N HIS A 256 14.34 -11.86 3.02
CA HIS A 256 15.08 -10.88 3.79
C HIS A 256 15.33 -9.59 2.97
N GLU A 257 15.81 -9.75 1.74
CA GLU A 257 16.04 -8.60 0.86
C GLU A 257 14.74 -7.95 0.36
N LEU A 258 13.69 -8.74 0.14
CA LEU A 258 12.38 -8.20 -0.16
C LEU A 258 11.87 -7.33 1.00
N GLY A 259 12.06 -7.75 2.25
CA GLY A 259 11.66 -6.97 3.41
C GLY A 259 12.35 -5.60 3.44
N HIS A 260 13.64 -5.55 3.12
CA HIS A 260 14.35 -4.28 2.93
C HIS A 260 13.78 -3.45 1.79
N SER A 261 13.50 -4.10 0.66
CA SER A 261 12.92 -3.40 -0.48
C SER A 261 11.52 -2.85 -0.20
N LEU A 262 10.76 -3.46 0.70
CA LEU A 262 9.42 -3.01 1.14
C LEU A 262 9.47 -1.97 2.25
N GLY A 263 10.65 -1.63 2.78
CA GLY A 263 10.85 -0.55 3.74
C GLY A 263 11.31 -0.98 5.13
N LEU A 264 11.47 -2.26 5.42
CA LEU A 264 12.01 -2.73 6.70
C LEU A 264 13.49 -2.40 6.80
N SER A 265 13.92 -1.77 7.88
CA SER A 265 15.33 -1.44 8.08
C SER A 265 15.73 -1.41 9.56
N PRO A 266 17.03 -1.56 9.88
CA PRO A 266 17.53 -1.51 11.26
C PRO A 266 17.22 -0.21 12.02
N ASN A 267 16.88 0.86 11.31
CA ASN A 267 16.51 2.15 11.90
C ASN A 267 15.09 2.13 12.50
N ILE A 268 14.21 1.25 12.01
CA ILE A 268 12.81 1.12 12.47
C ILE A 268 12.75 0.19 13.68
N TYR A 269 13.42 -0.96 13.61
CA TYR A 269 13.47 -1.91 14.71
C TYR A 269 14.86 -2.54 14.86
N ARG A 270 15.40 -2.48 16.09
CA ARG A 270 16.76 -2.97 16.41
C ARG A 270 16.97 -4.48 16.24
N GLY A 271 15.90 -5.24 15.99
CA GLY A 271 15.93 -6.68 15.71
C GLY A 271 16.19 -7.00 14.25
N ILE A 272 15.92 -6.05 13.34
CA ILE A 272 16.27 -6.15 11.91
C ILE A 272 17.79 -6.10 11.78
N ASP A 273 18.35 -6.99 10.97
CA ASP A 273 19.79 -7.17 10.69
C ASP A 273 20.64 -7.32 11.94
N SER A 274 20.09 -8.03 12.91
CA SER A 274 20.62 -8.01 14.27
C SER A 274 20.42 -9.32 14.98
N THR A 275 21.41 -9.68 15.78
CA THR A 275 21.34 -10.79 16.73
C THR A 275 20.91 -10.34 18.13
N GLN A 276 20.60 -9.04 18.33
CA GLN A 276 20.30 -8.48 19.66
C GLN A 276 18.97 -8.97 20.24
N ILE A 277 18.00 -9.28 19.39
CA ILE A 277 16.70 -9.82 19.78
C ILE A 277 16.67 -11.30 19.44
N SER A 278 16.39 -12.16 20.41
CA SER A 278 16.24 -13.59 20.18
C SER A 278 15.11 -13.85 19.20
N PHE A 279 15.26 -14.86 18.33
CA PHE A 279 14.21 -15.24 17.38
C PHE A 279 12.85 -15.44 18.04
N THR A 280 12.77 -16.01 19.25
CA THR A 280 11.50 -16.20 19.99
C THR A 280 10.75 -14.91 20.38
N ASN A 281 11.37 -13.75 20.20
CA ASN A 281 10.80 -12.43 20.49
C ASN A 281 10.62 -11.59 19.22
N TYR A 282 11.19 -12.02 18.09
CA TYR A 282 11.10 -11.39 16.79
C TYR A 282 11.20 -12.49 15.74
N HIS A 283 10.04 -13.09 15.44
CA HIS A 283 9.90 -14.23 14.55
C HIS A 283 9.90 -13.72 13.10
N SER A 284 11.06 -13.33 12.59
CA SER A 284 11.14 -12.71 11.27
C SER A 284 12.42 -13.09 10.56
N VAL A 285 12.33 -13.35 9.25
CA VAL A 285 13.49 -13.49 8.35
C VAL A 285 14.42 -12.27 8.39
N MET A 286 13.95 -11.10 8.82
CA MET A 286 14.78 -9.91 9.02
C MET A 286 15.76 -10.04 10.20
N SER A 287 15.62 -11.06 11.06
CA SER A 287 16.54 -11.31 12.17
C SER A 287 17.74 -12.18 11.73
N TYR A 288 18.93 -11.87 12.23
CA TYR A 288 20.10 -12.75 12.09
C TYR A 288 20.05 -13.98 13.00
N ASN A 289 19.06 -14.09 13.89
CA ASN A 289 18.82 -15.27 14.70
C ASN A 289 17.85 -16.28 14.04
N THR A 290 17.42 -16.04 12.81
CA THR A 290 16.41 -16.84 12.09
C THR A 290 16.87 -18.28 11.85
N PRO A 291 16.05 -19.29 12.21
CA PRO A 291 16.29 -20.68 11.85
C PRO A 291 16.36 -20.89 10.35
N TYR A 292 17.19 -21.84 9.93
CA TYR A 292 17.44 -22.09 8.52
C TYR A 292 16.26 -22.64 7.71
N ASP A 293 15.24 -23.15 8.40
CA ASP A 293 13.99 -23.67 7.85
C ASP A 293 12.81 -22.73 8.09
N TYR A 294 13.06 -21.54 8.66
CA TYR A 294 12.02 -20.55 8.88
C TYR A 294 11.87 -19.61 7.68
N TYR A 295 10.61 -19.24 7.46
CA TYR A 295 10.16 -18.42 6.35
C TYR A 295 9.01 -17.57 6.89
N GLY A 296 9.09 -16.25 6.72
CA GLY A 296 8.04 -15.33 7.14
C GLY A 296 8.51 -14.09 7.85
N TYR A 297 7.63 -13.10 7.89
CA TYR A 297 7.83 -11.90 8.70
C TYR A 297 7.04 -12.01 10.00
N SER A 298 7.46 -11.23 10.99
CA SER A 298 6.84 -11.26 12.30
C SER A 298 5.44 -10.62 12.29
N GLY A 299 4.52 -11.23 13.05
CA GLY A 299 3.20 -10.67 13.31
C GLY A 299 3.07 -10.07 14.71
N SER A 300 1.84 -9.73 15.07
CA SER A 300 1.47 -9.11 16.36
C SER A 300 1.86 -9.92 17.62
N GLU A 301 2.22 -11.19 17.48
CA GLU A 301 2.76 -12.02 18.57
C GLU A 301 4.21 -11.68 18.95
N SER A 302 4.94 -11.00 18.08
CA SER A 302 6.33 -10.57 18.29
C SER A 302 6.41 -9.22 19.02
N GLN A 303 7.62 -8.84 19.48
CA GLN A 303 7.83 -7.52 20.11
C GLN A 303 7.71 -6.36 19.12
N PHE A 304 7.85 -6.67 17.83
CA PHE A 304 7.64 -5.80 16.69
C PHE A 304 6.99 -6.68 15.63
N SER A 305 5.93 -6.19 15.01
CA SER A 305 5.26 -6.84 13.89
C SER A 305 5.77 -6.16 12.63
N ASP A 306 6.37 -6.93 11.73
CA ASP A 306 6.77 -6.42 10.43
C ASP A 306 5.53 -6.16 9.57
N TRP A 307 4.50 -7.01 9.68
CA TRP A 307 3.27 -6.86 8.92
C TRP A 307 2.51 -5.59 9.29
N ASP A 308 2.34 -5.31 10.59
CA ASP A 308 1.67 -4.08 11.04
C ASP A 308 2.47 -2.83 10.58
N TYR A 309 3.80 -2.93 10.49
CA TYR A 309 4.62 -1.83 9.97
C TYR A 309 4.42 -1.65 8.45
N LEU A 310 4.42 -2.75 7.69
CA LEU A 310 4.25 -2.72 6.25
C LEU A 310 2.83 -2.28 5.84
N GLU A 311 1.80 -2.64 6.59
CA GLU A 311 0.42 -2.16 6.39
C GLU A 311 0.31 -0.63 6.42
N GLU A 312 1.16 0.05 7.21
CA GLU A 312 1.14 1.51 7.32
C GLU A 312 2.25 2.21 6.51
N ASN A 313 3.29 1.49 6.09
CA ASN A 313 4.54 2.08 5.59
C ASN A 313 5.14 1.27 4.43
N LEU A 314 4.31 0.56 3.67
CA LEU A 314 4.74 -0.16 2.48
C LEU A 314 5.50 0.80 1.57
N TYR A 315 6.69 0.41 1.12
CA TYR A 315 7.40 1.13 0.09
C TYR A 315 7.10 0.51 -1.26
N THR A 316 6.43 1.28 -2.12
CA THR A 316 6.27 0.96 -3.54
C THR A 316 7.19 1.86 -4.38
N PRO A 317 7.95 1.29 -5.32
CA PRO A 317 8.78 2.03 -6.27
C PRO A 317 7.98 3.05 -7.08
N SER A 318 8.69 3.91 -7.80
CA SER A 318 8.08 5.00 -8.55
C SER A 318 6.99 4.52 -9.51
N THR A 319 5.85 5.22 -9.52
CA THR A 319 4.67 4.99 -10.37
C THR A 319 4.49 6.04 -11.48
N VAL A 320 5.55 6.80 -11.79
CA VAL A 320 5.51 7.95 -12.72
C VAL A 320 5.00 7.63 -14.13
N ASN A 321 5.05 6.37 -14.55
CA ASN A 321 4.59 5.94 -15.87
C ASN A 321 3.13 5.46 -15.88
N LEU A 322 2.50 5.27 -14.73
CA LEU A 322 1.09 4.87 -14.63
C LEU A 322 0.14 6.06 -14.77
N ASN A 323 0.56 7.25 -14.31
CA ASN A 323 -0.28 8.45 -14.25
C ASN A 323 -0.32 9.25 -15.58
N ASN A 324 0.30 8.74 -16.65
CA ASN A 324 0.34 9.39 -17.96
C ASN A 324 -0.55 8.71 -19.02
N SER A 325 -1.35 7.72 -18.61
CA SER A 325 -2.22 6.92 -19.47
C SER A 325 -3.66 7.47 -19.49
N SER A 326 -3.84 8.74 -19.86
CA SER A 326 -5.17 9.34 -20.11
C SER A 326 -5.31 9.81 -21.56
#